data_AF-A0A7C3B8P4-F1
#
_entry.id   AF-A0A7C3B8P4-F1
#
_cell.length_a   1.000
_cell.length_b   1.000
_cell.length_c   1.000
_cell.angle_alpha   90.00
_cell.angle_beta   90.00
_cell.angle_gamma   90.00
#
_symmetry.space_group_name_H-M   'P 1'
#
loop_
_entity.id
_entity.type
_entity.pdbx_description
1 polymer ?
#
loop_
_entity_poly.entity_id
_entity_poly.type
_entity_poly.pdbx_seq_one_letter_code
_entity_poly.pdbx_strand_id
1 'polypeptide(L)'
;MDALIDTLRVIHIINAILMAWPFYALVAVNQRVRLGPPLGDRTDTYMENIIRNRTLPCFIFQATALVTGMALVLLRGMGLEALVTNVALGVKLLLLLLIAGLLTYVHTSLQPRIDALFAQAASSPVPQEIAQQIGPLRLRRKRIASVCMFVVLTLAMLGVQVWKPFPLWLTAVLVIAIALFTWRAYKSVTPYGWV
;
A
#
# COMPACT_ATOMS: atom_id res chain seq x y z
N MET A 1 -24.93 4.18 22.29
CA MET A 1 -24.55 3.31 21.15
C MET A 1 -24.07 4.14 19.97
N ASP A 2 -24.76 5.23 19.63
CA ASP A 2 -24.41 6.11 18.51
C ASP A 2 -23.01 6.75 18.63
N ALA A 3 -22.66 7.25 19.83
CA ALA A 3 -21.33 7.82 20.07
C ALA A 3 -20.18 6.82 19.80
N LEU A 4 -20.38 5.53 20.10
CA LEU A 4 -19.39 4.47 19.83
C LEU A 4 -19.27 4.21 18.32
N ILE A 5 -20.41 4.10 17.62
CA ILE A 5 -20.44 3.91 16.16
C ILE A 5 -19.78 5.08 15.44
N ASP A 6 -20.03 6.31 15.88
CA ASP A 6 -19.45 7.50 15.28
C ASP A 6 -17.95 7.61 15.57
N THR A 7 -17.53 7.29 16.78
CA THR A 7 -16.09 7.20 17.12
C THR A 7 -15.38 6.16 16.25
N LEU A 8 -15.94 4.95 16.10
CA LEU A 8 -15.38 3.91 15.24
C LEU A 8 -15.33 4.33 13.78
N ARG A 9 -16.35 5.06 13.30
CA ARG A 9 -16.39 5.59 11.93
C ARG A 9 -15.26 6.60 11.72
N VAL A 10 -15.05 7.51 12.66
CA VAL A 10 -13.95 8.48 12.61
C VAL A 10 -12.60 7.76 12.58
N ILE A 11 -12.37 6.79 13.47
CA ILE A 11 -11.14 6.00 13.49
C ILE A 11 -10.93 5.27 12.15
N HIS A 12 -11.98 4.64 11.60
CA HIS A 12 -11.91 3.91 10.34
C HIS A 12 -11.54 4.84 9.16
N ILE A 13 -12.14 6.04 9.10
CA ILE A 13 -11.86 7.03 8.07
C ILE A 13 -10.45 7.61 8.22
N ILE A 14 -10.06 8.02 9.43
CA ILE A 14 -8.72 8.55 9.70
C ILE A 14 -7.65 7.51 9.34
N ASN A 15 -7.87 6.24 9.72
CA ASN A 15 -6.99 5.15 9.35
C ASN A 15 -6.80 5.06 7.82
N ALA A 16 -7.89 5.13 7.05
CA ALA A 16 -7.83 5.12 5.59
C ALA A 16 -7.05 6.32 5.02
N ILE A 17 -7.16 7.51 5.63
CA ILE A 17 -6.37 8.70 5.24
C ILE A 17 -4.89 8.49 5.56
N LEU A 18 -4.56 7.96 6.74
CA LEU A 18 -3.18 7.71 7.17
C LEU A 18 -2.49 6.61 6.33
N MET A 19 -3.26 5.72 5.71
CA MET A 19 -2.75 4.77 4.71
C MET A 19 -2.18 5.43 3.44
N ALA A 20 -2.28 6.75 3.27
CA ALA A 20 -1.53 7.49 2.25
C ALA A 20 -0.02 7.58 2.56
N TRP A 21 0.41 7.35 3.81
CA TRP A 21 1.83 7.43 4.18
C TRP A 21 2.76 6.50 3.36
N PRO A 22 2.45 5.19 3.22
CA PRO A 22 3.21 4.28 2.35
C PRO A 22 3.36 4.77 0.90
N PHE A 23 2.36 5.49 0.39
CA PHE A 23 2.44 6.10 -0.94
C PHE A 23 3.49 7.21 -1.00
N TYR A 24 3.47 8.15 -0.07
CA TYR A 24 4.46 9.23 -0.05
C TYR A 24 5.89 8.69 0.10
N ALA A 25 6.08 7.65 0.91
CA ALA A 25 7.36 6.96 1.04
C ALA A 25 7.83 6.35 -0.31
N LEU A 26 6.92 5.72 -1.07
CA LEU A 26 7.23 5.16 -2.39
C LEU A 26 7.62 6.25 -3.40
N VAL A 27 6.88 7.37 -3.41
CA VAL A 27 7.17 8.51 -4.30
C VAL A 27 8.52 9.13 -3.95
N ALA A 28 8.82 9.32 -2.67
CA ALA A 28 10.10 9.85 -2.21
C ALA A 28 11.27 8.97 -2.67
N VAL A 29 11.17 7.64 -2.51
CA VAL A 29 12.23 6.73 -2.94
C VAL A 29 12.34 6.64 -4.46
N ASN A 30 11.27 6.88 -5.23
CA ASN A 30 11.38 7.00 -6.69
C ASN A 30 12.24 8.18 -7.13
N GLN A 31 12.39 9.23 -6.32
CA GLN A 31 13.29 10.35 -6.60
C GLN A 31 14.77 9.95 -6.51
N ARG A 32 15.12 8.80 -5.92
CA ARG A 32 16.51 8.38 -5.72
C ARG A 32 17.35 8.39 -6.99
N VAL A 33 16.73 8.13 -8.15
CA VAL A 33 17.41 8.13 -9.46
C VAL A 33 17.98 9.51 -9.80
N ARG A 34 17.38 10.58 -9.28
CA ARG A 34 17.85 11.97 -9.47
C ARG A 34 19.00 12.36 -8.56
N LEU A 35 19.22 11.62 -7.47
CA LEU A 35 20.25 11.98 -6.49
C LEU A 35 21.65 11.68 -7.05
N GLY A 36 21.80 10.64 -7.87
CA GLY A 36 23.07 10.26 -8.50
C GLY A 36 24.04 9.36 -7.71
N PRO A 37 23.94 9.10 -6.38
CA PRO A 37 24.92 8.24 -5.73
C PRO A 37 24.81 6.76 -6.15
N PRO A 38 25.92 6.01 -6.01
CA PRO A 38 25.99 4.60 -6.37
C PRO A 38 25.19 3.72 -5.40
N LEU A 39 24.83 2.53 -5.85
CA LEU A 39 24.12 1.53 -5.05
C LEU A 39 24.87 1.23 -3.73
N GLY A 40 24.14 1.26 -2.60
CA GLY A 40 24.68 0.96 -1.27
C GLY A 40 25.43 2.10 -0.60
N ASP A 41 25.47 3.29 -1.19
CA ASP A 41 25.95 4.48 -0.49
C ASP A 41 25.00 4.87 0.67
N ARG A 42 25.38 5.89 1.44
CA ARG A 42 24.59 6.38 2.58
C ARG A 42 23.19 6.87 2.15
N THR A 43 23.08 7.48 0.97
CA THR A 43 21.83 8.04 0.45
C THR A 43 20.86 6.93 0.02
N ASP A 44 21.34 5.94 -0.74
CA ASP A 44 20.57 4.77 -1.15
C ASP A 44 20.16 3.95 0.08
N THR A 45 21.05 3.77 1.06
CA THR A 45 20.74 3.07 2.32
C THR A 45 19.65 3.78 3.11
N TYR A 46 19.70 5.12 3.21
CA TYR A 46 18.66 5.89 3.86
C TYR A 46 17.30 5.73 3.15
N MET A 47 17.28 5.86 1.82
CA MET A 47 16.06 5.67 1.01
C MET A 47 15.53 4.23 1.11
N GLU A 48 16.42 3.24 1.15
CA GLU A 48 16.06 1.84 1.34
C GLU A 48 15.40 1.60 2.69
N ASN A 49 15.95 2.18 3.76
CA ASN A 49 15.40 2.09 5.11
C ASN A 49 14.02 2.75 5.23
N ILE A 50 13.74 3.81 4.47
CA ILE A 50 12.40 4.41 4.41
C ILE A 50 11.37 3.34 4.03
N ILE A 51 11.56 2.64 2.90
CA ILE A 51 10.63 1.60 2.42
C ILE A 51 10.62 0.39 3.35
N ARG A 52 11.81 -0.12 3.74
CA ARG A 52 11.96 -1.30 4.60
C ARG A 52 11.10 -1.18 5.86
N ASN A 53 11.17 -0.02 6.51
CA ASN A 53 10.47 0.25 7.76
C ASN A 53 8.98 0.59 7.59
N ARG A 54 8.42 0.57 6.37
CA ARG A 54 6.98 0.82 6.16
C ARG A 54 6.11 -0.42 6.33
N THR A 55 6.68 -1.62 6.24
CA THR A 55 5.90 -2.87 6.22
C THR A 55 5.07 -3.05 7.50
N LEU A 56 5.65 -2.77 8.66
CA LEU A 56 4.97 -2.89 9.96
C LEU A 56 3.80 -1.89 10.10
N PRO A 57 3.97 -0.56 9.86
CA PRO A 57 2.84 0.36 9.80
C PRO A 57 1.70 -0.08 8.88
N CYS A 58 2.01 -0.64 7.70
CA CYS A 58 0.97 -1.12 6.78
C CYS A 58 0.14 -2.27 7.38
N PHE A 59 0.77 -3.21 8.10
CA PHE A 59 0.05 -4.27 8.81
C PHE A 59 -0.86 -3.70 9.90
N ILE A 60 -0.37 -2.71 10.67
CA ILE A 60 -1.16 -2.03 11.71
C ILE A 60 -2.39 -1.37 11.07
N PHE A 61 -2.21 -0.58 10.02
CA PHE A 61 -3.34 0.08 9.36
C PHE A 61 -4.35 -0.90 8.75
N GLN A 62 -3.89 -2.03 8.21
CA GLN A 62 -4.78 -3.09 7.72
C GLN A 62 -5.56 -3.75 8.84
N ALA A 63 -4.89 -4.10 9.95
CA ALA A 63 -5.54 -4.68 11.12
C ALA A 63 -6.57 -3.71 11.69
N THR A 64 -6.23 -2.43 11.82
CA THR A 64 -7.17 -1.39 12.25
C THR A 64 -8.35 -1.28 11.30
N ALA A 65 -8.13 -1.25 9.97
CA ALA A 65 -9.21 -1.21 8.98
C ALA A 65 -10.14 -2.43 9.09
N LEU A 66 -9.58 -3.63 9.27
CA LEU A 66 -10.35 -4.86 9.44
C LEU A 66 -11.17 -4.83 10.73
N VAL A 67 -10.53 -4.58 11.87
CA VAL A 67 -11.19 -4.59 13.19
C VAL A 67 -12.30 -3.54 13.24
N THR A 68 -12.01 -2.30 12.84
CA THR A 68 -13.01 -1.23 12.86
C THR A 68 -14.12 -1.45 11.83
N GLY A 69 -13.79 -1.97 10.64
CA GLY A 69 -14.78 -2.32 9.62
C GLY A 69 -15.74 -3.43 10.09
N MET A 70 -15.20 -4.50 10.66
CA MET A 70 -15.99 -5.61 11.21
C MET A 70 -16.84 -5.16 12.39
N ALA A 71 -16.29 -4.35 13.29
CA ALA A 71 -17.05 -3.77 14.41
C ALA A 71 -18.22 -2.92 13.91
N LEU A 72 -18.03 -2.10 12.87
CA LEU A 72 -19.09 -1.29 12.28
C LEU A 72 -20.19 -2.15 11.62
N VAL A 73 -19.83 -3.28 11.00
CA VAL A 73 -20.81 -4.23 10.43
C VAL A 73 -21.66 -4.84 11.53
N LEU A 74 -21.04 -5.32 12.60
CA LEU A 74 -21.73 -5.97 13.71
C LEU A 74 -22.60 -4.99 14.51
N LEU A 75 -22.08 -3.82 14.87
CA LEU A 75 -22.79 -2.82 15.68
C LEU A 75 -23.97 -2.15 14.95
N ARG A 76 -24.01 -2.22 13.61
CA ARG A 76 -25.14 -1.74 12.80
C ARG A 76 -26.21 -2.81 12.57
N GLY A 77 -26.04 -4.01 13.12
CA GLY A 77 -26.98 -5.11 12.95
C GLY A 77 -27.04 -5.70 11.54
N MET A 78 -26.02 -5.45 10.69
CA MET A 78 -26.02 -5.94 9.30
C MET A 78 -25.71 -7.45 9.19
N GLY A 79 -25.29 -8.10 10.29
CA GLY A 79 -24.88 -9.51 10.29
C GLY A 79 -23.59 -9.78 9.50
N LEU A 80 -22.99 -10.96 9.67
CA LEU A 80 -21.80 -11.36 8.88
C LEU A 80 -22.17 -11.73 7.43
N GLU A 81 -23.43 -12.09 7.18
CA GLU A 81 -23.95 -12.36 5.84
C GLU A 81 -23.83 -11.16 4.89
N ALA A 82 -23.84 -9.94 5.42
CA ALA A 82 -23.61 -8.73 4.64
C ALA A 82 -22.24 -8.73 3.92
N LEU A 83 -21.26 -9.48 4.42
CA LEU A 83 -19.95 -9.61 3.77
C LEU A 83 -20.01 -10.42 2.47
N VAL A 84 -21.04 -11.26 2.30
CA VAL A 84 -21.26 -12.06 1.08
C VAL A 84 -22.42 -11.55 0.23
N THR A 85 -23.46 -10.97 0.84
CA THR A 85 -24.62 -10.44 0.11
C THR A 85 -24.40 -9.03 -0.43
N ASN A 86 -23.57 -8.21 0.24
CA ASN A 86 -23.17 -6.89 -0.26
C ASN A 86 -21.84 -6.97 -1.01
N VAL A 87 -21.90 -6.83 -2.34
CA VAL A 87 -20.73 -6.92 -3.23
C VAL A 87 -19.64 -5.91 -2.83
N ALA A 88 -19.98 -4.69 -2.42
CA ALA A 88 -18.99 -3.69 -2.02
C ALA A 88 -18.24 -4.11 -0.76
N LEU A 89 -18.95 -4.66 0.25
CA LEU A 89 -18.31 -5.17 1.47
C LEU A 89 -17.46 -6.41 1.20
N GLY A 90 -17.98 -7.36 0.41
CA GLY A 90 -17.26 -8.57 0.04
C GLY A 90 -15.98 -8.29 -0.75
N VAL A 91 -16.05 -7.41 -1.75
CA VAL A 91 -14.87 -6.97 -2.50
C VAL A 91 -13.89 -6.25 -1.58
N LYS A 92 -14.35 -5.41 -0.64
CA LYS A 92 -13.45 -4.76 0.32
C LYS A 92 -12.72 -5.77 1.20
N LEU A 93 -13.40 -6.80 1.69
CA LEU A 93 -12.75 -7.84 2.49
C LEU A 93 -11.71 -8.60 1.67
N LEU A 94 -12.05 -9.02 0.45
CA LEU A 94 -11.12 -9.73 -0.45
C LEU A 94 -9.89 -8.89 -0.77
N LEU A 95 -10.08 -7.61 -1.11
CA LEU A 95 -8.99 -6.69 -1.39
C LEU A 95 -8.11 -6.46 -0.15
N LEU A 96 -8.68 -6.38 1.05
CA LEU A 96 -7.90 -6.25 2.29
C LEU A 96 -7.04 -7.49 2.55
N LEU A 97 -7.59 -8.69 2.34
CA LEU A 97 -6.84 -9.96 2.42
C LEU A 97 -5.73 -10.04 1.36
N LEU A 98 -6.00 -9.56 0.14
CA LEU A 98 -4.99 -9.47 -0.92
C LEU A 98 -3.81 -8.60 -0.48
N ILE A 99 -4.06 -7.39 0.06
CA ILE A 99 -2.96 -6.54 0.52
C ILE A 99 -2.20 -7.22 1.68
N ALA A 100 -2.89 -7.88 2.62
CA ALA A 100 -2.24 -8.63 3.71
C ALA A 100 -1.32 -9.75 3.18
N GLY A 101 -1.76 -10.49 2.15
CA GLY A 101 -0.95 -11.50 1.48
C GLY A 101 0.28 -10.91 0.78
N LEU A 102 0.11 -9.80 0.05
CA LEU A 102 1.21 -9.10 -0.61
C LEU A 102 2.24 -8.56 0.39
N LEU A 103 1.80 -7.96 1.49
CA LEU A 103 2.67 -7.50 2.58
C LEU A 103 3.43 -8.66 3.22
N THR A 104 2.74 -9.76 3.53
CA THR A 104 3.37 -10.96 4.10
C THR A 104 4.48 -11.46 3.19
N TYR A 105 4.22 -11.60 1.89
CA TYR A 105 5.24 -11.99 0.91
C TYR A 105 6.44 -11.02 0.87
N VAL A 106 6.19 -9.71 0.89
CA VAL A 106 7.26 -8.72 0.91
C VAL A 106 8.09 -8.84 2.20
N HIS A 107 7.44 -9.00 3.35
CA HIS A 107 8.08 -9.04 4.65
C HIS A 107 8.93 -10.30 4.86
N THR A 108 8.39 -11.48 4.52
CA THR A 108 9.02 -12.77 4.86
C THR A 108 9.93 -13.30 3.76
N SER A 109 9.73 -12.89 2.51
CA SER A 109 10.47 -13.42 1.38
C SER A 109 11.31 -12.35 0.68
N LEU A 110 10.71 -11.24 0.26
CA LEU A 110 11.37 -10.31 -0.65
C LEU A 110 12.38 -9.40 0.07
N GLN A 111 11.99 -8.81 1.20
CA GLN A 111 12.86 -7.91 1.97
C GLN A 111 14.09 -8.64 2.54
N PRO A 112 13.96 -9.83 3.17
CA PRO A 112 15.12 -10.54 3.71
C PRO A 112 16.15 -10.92 2.65
N ARG A 113 15.71 -11.25 1.41
CA ARG A 113 16.62 -11.52 0.28
C ARG A 113 17.41 -10.27 -0.13
N ILE A 114 16.77 -9.10 -0.14
CA ILE A 114 17.45 -7.83 -0.41
C ILE A 114 18.46 -7.53 0.70
N ASP A 115 18.04 -7.64 1.96
CA ASP A 115 18.90 -7.40 3.13
C ASP A 115 20.12 -8.33 3.14
N ALA A 116 19.94 -9.61 2.79
CA ALA A 116 21.03 -10.58 2.69
C ALA A 116 22.06 -10.22 1.61
N LEU A 117 21.63 -9.74 0.45
CA LEU A 117 22.54 -9.29 -0.61
C LEU A 117 23.32 -8.04 -0.21
N PHE A 118 22.67 -7.10 0.51
CA PHE A 118 23.38 -5.94 1.08
C PHE A 118 24.40 -6.35 2.14
N ALA A 119 24.07 -7.34 2.98
CA ALA A 119 25.00 -7.88 3.97
C ALA A 119 26.21 -8.57 3.31
N GLN A 120 25.99 -9.32 2.23
CA GLN A 120 27.07 -9.99 1.48
C GLN A 120 28.03 -9.01 0.80
N ALA A 121 27.54 -7.85 0.36
CA ALA A 121 28.38 -6.87 -0.32
C ALA A 121 29.52 -6.35 0.56
N ALA A 122 29.28 -6.20 1.88
CA ALA A 122 30.22 -5.76 2.92
C ALA A 122 31.06 -4.49 2.59
N SER A 123 30.76 -3.81 1.50
CA SER A 123 31.53 -2.72 0.89
C SER A 123 30.57 -1.74 0.20
N SER A 124 30.96 -0.48 0.21
CA SER A 124 30.25 0.61 -0.49
C SER A 124 31.26 1.31 -1.41
N PRO A 125 31.02 1.37 -2.73
CA PRO A 125 29.81 0.92 -3.44
C PRO A 125 29.71 -0.61 -3.58
N VAL A 126 28.48 -1.11 -3.75
CA VAL A 126 28.20 -2.55 -3.89
C VAL A 126 28.87 -3.11 -5.16
N PRO A 127 29.57 -4.27 -5.09
CA PRO A 127 30.14 -4.93 -6.26
C PRO A 127 29.11 -5.20 -7.36
N GLN A 128 29.53 -5.06 -8.62
CA GLN A 128 28.61 -5.10 -9.77
C GLN A 128 27.82 -6.43 -9.86
N GLU A 129 28.43 -7.55 -9.50
CA GLU A 129 27.81 -8.89 -9.48
C GLU A 129 26.63 -8.95 -8.50
N ILE A 130 26.78 -8.36 -7.32
CA ILE A 130 25.72 -8.29 -6.29
C ILE A 130 24.68 -7.25 -6.70
N ALA A 131 25.11 -6.13 -7.28
CA ALA A 131 24.21 -5.08 -7.77
C ALA A 131 23.21 -5.59 -8.82
N GLN A 132 23.64 -6.49 -9.71
CA GLN A 132 22.78 -7.13 -10.71
C GLN A 132 21.69 -8.01 -10.10
N GLN A 133 21.90 -8.55 -8.90
CA GLN A 133 20.89 -9.36 -8.18
C GLN A 133 19.91 -8.49 -7.39
N ILE A 134 20.37 -7.36 -6.83
CA ILE A 134 19.55 -6.44 -6.03
C ILE A 134 18.52 -5.70 -6.89
N GLY A 135 18.91 -5.25 -8.09
CA GLY A 135 18.06 -4.46 -8.99
C GLY A 135 16.69 -5.10 -9.28
N PRO A 136 16.64 -6.36 -9.77
CA PRO A 136 15.39 -7.06 -10.04
C PRO A 136 14.50 -7.23 -8.80
N LEU A 137 15.07 -7.51 -7.63
CA LEU A 137 14.32 -7.67 -6.38
C LEU A 137 13.69 -6.35 -5.92
N ARG A 138 14.45 -5.25 -5.98
CA ARG A 138 13.94 -3.90 -5.70
C ARG A 138 12.82 -3.51 -6.67
N LEU A 139 12.97 -3.83 -7.95
CA LEU A 139 11.93 -3.60 -8.96
C LEU A 139 10.66 -4.41 -8.66
N ARG A 140 10.80 -5.68 -8.27
CA ARG A 140 9.66 -6.52 -7.86
C ARG A 140 8.94 -5.94 -6.64
N ARG A 141 9.68 -5.48 -5.63
CA ARG A 141 9.10 -4.85 -4.44
C ARG A 141 8.33 -3.58 -4.81
N LYS A 142 8.92 -2.76 -5.68
CA LYS A 142 8.29 -1.53 -6.18
C LYS A 142 6.99 -1.82 -6.94
N ARG A 143 6.95 -2.89 -7.76
CA ARG A 143 5.71 -3.34 -8.44
C ARG A 143 4.64 -3.75 -7.44
N ILE A 144 5.00 -4.56 -6.44
CA ILE A 144 4.06 -4.99 -5.40
C ILE A 144 3.52 -3.78 -4.64
N ALA A 145 4.37 -2.82 -4.27
CA ALA A 145 3.94 -1.59 -3.61
C ALA A 145 2.94 -0.78 -4.46
N SER A 146 3.14 -0.71 -5.79
CA SER A 146 2.20 -0.07 -6.70
C SER A 146 0.86 -0.80 -6.77
N VAL A 147 0.86 -2.15 -6.79
CA VAL A 147 -0.36 -2.96 -6.71
C VAL A 147 -1.08 -2.71 -5.37
N CYS A 148 -0.37 -2.73 -4.24
CA CYS A 148 -0.95 -2.43 -2.93
C CYS A 148 -1.61 -1.04 -2.92
N MET A 149 -0.95 -0.04 -3.50
CA MET A 149 -1.48 1.33 -3.59
C MET A 149 -2.77 1.39 -4.43
N PHE A 150 -2.80 0.72 -5.58
CA PHE A 150 -4.02 0.59 -6.39
C PHE A 150 -5.17 -0.02 -5.59
N VAL A 151 -4.89 -1.10 -4.86
CA VAL A 151 -5.89 -1.79 -4.05
C VAL A 151 -6.39 -0.92 -2.89
N VAL A 152 -5.50 -0.21 -2.19
CA VAL A 152 -5.86 0.70 -1.08
C VAL A 152 -6.75 1.86 -1.55
N LEU A 153 -6.42 2.49 -2.68
CA LEU A 153 -7.24 3.57 -3.22
C LEU A 153 -8.62 3.06 -3.68
N THR A 154 -8.66 1.86 -4.28
CA THR A 154 -9.91 1.19 -4.64
C THR A 154 -10.74 0.87 -3.39
N LEU A 155 -10.11 0.40 -2.31
CA LEU A 155 -10.76 0.18 -1.01
C LEU A 155 -11.39 1.45 -0.44
N ALA A 156 -10.68 2.58 -0.51
CA ALA A 156 -11.17 3.87 -0.06
C ALA A 156 -12.40 4.32 -0.87
N MET A 157 -12.31 4.25 -2.21
CA MET A 157 -13.43 4.54 -3.12
C MET A 157 -14.65 3.66 -2.82
N LEU A 158 -14.47 2.34 -2.70
CA LEU A 158 -15.54 1.41 -2.33
C LEU A 158 -16.12 1.73 -0.95
N GLY A 159 -15.30 2.27 -0.03
CA GLY A 159 -15.77 2.76 1.27
C GLY A 159 -16.82 3.85 1.13
N VAL A 160 -16.65 4.78 0.19
CA VAL A 160 -17.66 5.81 -0.09
C VAL A 160 -18.92 5.18 -0.70
N GLN A 161 -18.77 4.18 -1.57
CA GLN A 161 -19.91 3.50 -2.22
C GLN A 161 -20.82 2.75 -1.26
N VAL A 162 -20.29 2.27 -0.13
CA VAL A 162 -21.11 1.63 0.93
C VAL A 162 -22.15 2.61 1.50
N TRP A 163 -21.83 3.90 1.56
CA TRP A 163 -22.76 4.94 2.06
C TRP A 163 -23.61 5.56 0.96
N LYS A 164 -22.99 5.80 -0.20
CA LYS A 164 -23.63 6.43 -1.35
C LYS A 164 -23.23 5.65 -2.61
N PRO A 165 -24.09 4.73 -3.09
CA PRO A 165 -23.81 3.96 -4.29
C PRO A 165 -23.55 4.87 -5.49
N PHE A 166 -22.56 4.50 -6.30
CA PHE A 166 -22.28 5.19 -7.55
C PHE A 166 -22.85 4.40 -8.73
N PRO A 167 -23.23 5.06 -9.82
CA PRO A 167 -23.54 4.34 -11.05
C PRO A 167 -22.30 3.62 -11.58
N LEU A 168 -22.50 2.48 -12.25
CA LEU A 168 -21.41 1.59 -12.70
C LEU A 168 -20.35 2.31 -13.55
N TRP A 169 -20.78 3.22 -14.44
CA TRP A 169 -19.86 3.98 -15.29
C TRP A 169 -18.90 4.86 -14.47
N LEU A 170 -19.39 5.48 -13.38
CA LEU A 170 -18.58 6.33 -12.53
C LEU A 170 -17.57 5.48 -11.75
N THR A 171 -18.00 4.33 -11.24
CA THR A 171 -17.09 3.35 -10.63
C THR A 171 -15.97 2.94 -11.58
N ALA A 172 -16.31 2.62 -12.83
CA ALA A 172 -15.32 2.25 -13.84
C ALA A 172 -14.33 3.39 -14.12
N VAL A 173 -14.81 4.63 -14.30
CA VAL A 173 -13.97 5.82 -14.50
C VAL A 173 -13.03 6.03 -13.31
N LEU A 174 -13.52 5.92 -12.08
CA LEU A 174 -12.70 6.10 -10.87
C LEU A 174 -11.64 5.01 -10.73
N VAL A 175 -11.99 3.74 -11.00
CA VAL A 175 -11.02 2.63 -11.00
C VAL A 175 -9.94 2.84 -12.06
N ILE A 176 -10.31 3.28 -13.27
CA ILE A 176 -9.35 3.61 -14.33
C ILE A 176 -8.45 4.77 -13.89
N ALA A 177 -9.01 5.83 -13.30
CA ALA A 177 -8.24 6.96 -12.80
C ALA A 177 -7.23 6.53 -11.72
N ILE A 178 -7.65 5.67 -10.78
CA ILE A 178 -6.76 5.08 -9.76
C ILE A 178 -5.65 4.24 -10.41
N ALA A 179 -5.98 3.43 -11.42
CA ALA A 179 -5.00 2.63 -12.17
C ALA A 179 -3.96 3.52 -12.88
N LEU A 180 -4.42 4.57 -13.58
CA LEU A 180 -3.53 5.51 -14.27
C LEU A 180 -2.63 6.25 -13.28
N PHE A 181 -3.20 6.73 -12.17
CA PHE A 181 -2.45 7.42 -11.12
C PHE A 181 -1.36 6.53 -10.52
N THR A 182 -1.71 5.29 -10.14
CA THR A 182 -0.76 4.34 -9.54
C THR A 182 0.31 3.87 -10.52
N TRP A 183 -0.04 3.68 -11.79
CA TRP A 183 0.91 3.36 -12.86
C TRP A 183 1.90 4.50 -13.11
N ARG A 184 1.40 5.75 -13.18
CA ARG A 184 2.22 6.96 -13.34
C ARG A 184 3.18 7.15 -12.17
N ALA A 185 2.68 7.05 -10.93
CA ALA A 185 3.48 7.14 -9.71
C ALA A 185 4.57 6.04 -9.65
N TYR A 186 4.30 4.88 -10.24
CA TYR A 186 5.28 3.80 -10.37
C TYR A 186 6.34 4.07 -11.45
N LYS A 187 5.93 4.52 -12.65
CA LYS A 187 6.82 4.67 -13.82
C LYS A 187 7.65 5.94 -13.82
N SER A 188 7.16 7.00 -13.19
CA SER A 188 7.71 8.33 -13.38
C SER A 188 7.93 9.08 -12.08
N VAL A 189 8.85 10.01 -12.13
CA VAL A 189 8.92 11.07 -11.13
C VAL A 189 7.74 12.01 -11.38
N THR A 190 6.86 12.15 -10.39
CA THR A 190 5.71 13.06 -10.40
C THR A 190 6.04 14.34 -9.64
N PRO A 191 6.61 15.39 -10.29
CA PRO A 191 7.06 16.60 -9.60
C PRO A 191 5.93 17.38 -8.93
N TYR A 192 4.71 17.32 -9.46
CA TYR A 192 3.54 18.03 -8.94
C TYR A 192 2.61 17.15 -8.09
N GLY A 193 2.99 15.88 -7.82
CA GLY A 193 2.18 14.95 -7.05
C GLY A 193 0.89 14.44 -7.76
N TRP A 194 0.63 14.87 -9.00
CA TRP A 194 -0.48 14.45 -9.86
C TRP A 194 0.00 13.92 -11.22
N VAL A 195 -0.93 13.42 -12.04
CA VAL A 195 -0.73 12.92 -13.42
C VAL A 195 0.12 13.88 -14.25
#